data_AF-A0A961V4G9-F1
#
_entry.id   AF-A0A961V4G9-F1
#
_cell.length_a   1.000
_cell.length_b   1.000
_cell.length_c   1.000
_cell.angle_alpha   90.00
_cell.angle_beta   90.00
_cell.angle_gamma   90.00
#
_symmetry.space_group_name_H-M   'P 1'
#
loop_
_entity.id
_entity.type
_entity.pdbx_description
1 polymer ?
#
loop_
_entity_poly.entity_id
_entity_poly.type
_entity_poly.pdbx_seq_one_letter_code
_entity_poly.pdbx_strand_id
1 'polypeptide(L)'
;MVEGRSDKVEGGRIRLGMVGGGQGAFIGAVHRLAARMDDHYDLVAGALSSNKARALASAKELGLDPDRSYGSYEEMAKAEAKRPDGIEAV
;
A
#
# COMPACT_ATOMS: atom_id res chain seq x y z
N MET A 1 20.49 27.28 9.05
CA MET A 1 19.77 26.05 9.46
C MET A 1 18.35 26.24 8.99
N VAL A 2 17.92 25.51 7.97
CA VAL A 2 16.53 25.58 7.49
C VAL A 2 15.78 24.53 8.31
N GLU A 3 15.01 24.97 9.29
CA GLU A 3 14.06 24.10 9.98
C GLU A 3 12.78 24.09 9.15
N GLY A 4 12.50 22.94 8.53
CA GLY A 4 11.23 22.70 7.86
C GLY A 4 10.12 22.62 8.91
N ARG A 5 9.09 23.45 8.78
CA ARG A 5 7.86 23.32 9.55
C ARG A 5 7.23 21.98 9.16
N SER A 6 7.03 21.10 10.13
CA SER A 6 6.37 19.82 9.89
C SER A 6 4.89 20.09 9.61
N ASP A 7 4.51 20.09 8.34
CA ASP A 7 3.12 19.96 7.89
C ASP A 7 2.66 18.51 8.11
N LYS A 8 2.84 17.98 9.33
CA LYS A 8 2.19 16.74 9.72
C LYS A 8 0.70 17.01 9.67
N VAL A 9 0.03 16.38 8.70
CA VAL A 9 -1.43 16.25 8.67
C VAL A 9 -1.84 15.75 10.06
N GLU A 10 -2.66 16.53 10.78
CA GLU A 10 -3.20 16.15 12.07
C GLU A 10 -3.98 14.82 11.90
N GLY A 11 -3.35 13.68 12.18
CA GLY A 11 -3.97 12.36 11.95
C GLY A 11 -3.03 11.18 11.65
N GLY A 12 -1.76 11.41 11.33
CA GLY A 12 -0.81 10.33 10.99
C GLY A 12 -0.72 10.03 9.49
N ARG A 13 -0.03 8.95 9.11
CA ARG A 13 0.14 8.52 7.72
C ARG A 13 -1.15 7.94 7.16
N ILE A 14 -1.48 8.28 5.91
CA ILE A 14 -2.63 7.74 5.19
C ILE A 14 -2.39 6.26 4.90
N ARG A 15 -3.30 5.38 5.31
CA ARG A 15 -3.21 3.94 5.03
C ARG A 15 -3.53 3.67 3.57
N LEU A 16 -2.51 3.27 2.80
CA LEU A 16 -2.58 3.07 1.36
C LEU A 16 -2.70 1.59 1.02
N GLY A 17 -3.63 1.26 0.12
CA GLY A 17 -3.65 0.01 -0.63
C GLY A 17 -3.07 0.20 -2.03
N MET A 18 -2.74 -0.89 -2.73
CA MET A 18 -2.32 -0.81 -4.15
C MET A 18 -2.90 -1.97 -4.96
N VAL A 19 -3.41 -1.67 -6.16
CA VAL A 19 -3.86 -2.66 -7.14
C VAL A 19 -2.87 -2.75 -8.29
N GLY A 20 -2.36 -3.95 -8.56
CA GLY A 20 -1.26 -4.17 -9.49
C GLY A 20 0.10 -3.73 -8.92
N GLY A 21 1.08 -3.49 -9.79
CA GLY A 21 2.39 -2.95 -9.35
C GLY A 21 3.29 -3.92 -8.55
N GLY A 22 2.98 -5.21 -8.51
CA GLY A 22 3.81 -6.25 -7.85
C GLY A 22 5.17 -6.51 -8.52
N GLN A 23 5.79 -7.65 -8.20
CA GLN A 23 7.08 -8.10 -8.72
C GLN A 23 7.24 -7.86 -10.22
N GLY A 24 8.37 -7.27 -10.65
CA GLY A 24 8.67 -7.01 -12.05
C GLY A 24 7.94 -5.81 -12.68
N ALA A 25 7.07 -5.11 -11.96
CA ALA A 25 6.41 -3.91 -12.46
C ALA A 25 7.20 -2.64 -12.13
N PHE A 26 7.74 -1.96 -13.14
CA PHE A 26 8.47 -0.70 -12.98
C PHE A 26 7.58 0.40 -12.39
N ILE A 27 6.38 0.59 -12.93
CA ILE A 27 5.44 1.63 -12.46
C ILE A 27 5.04 1.41 -11.00
N GLY A 28 4.85 0.16 -10.56
CA GLY A 28 4.57 -0.13 -9.16
C GLY A 28 5.69 0.36 -8.23
N ALA A 29 6.96 0.21 -8.62
CA ALA A 29 8.08 0.74 -7.84
C ALA A 29 8.08 2.27 -7.78
N VAL A 30 7.77 2.95 -8.88
CA VAL A 30 7.68 4.42 -8.94
C VAL A 30 6.58 4.96 -8.02
N HIS A 31 5.38 4.36 -8.05
CA HIS A 31 4.28 4.78 -7.17
C HIS A 31 4.63 4.59 -5.69
N ARG A 32 5.24 3.45 -5.32
CA ARG A 32 5.67 3.20 -3.93
C ARG A 32 6.80 4.11 -3.48
N LEU A 33 7.65 4.56 -4.41
CA LEU A 33 8.69 5.54 -4.11
C LEU A 33 8.03 6.90 -3.84
N ALA A 34 7.20 7.37 -4.76
CA ALA A 34 6.48 8.65 -4.63
C ALA A 34 5.66 8.71 -3.32
N ALA A 35 4.90 7.66 -3.01
CA ALA A 35 4.11 7.58 -1.79
C ALA A 35 4.94 7.69 -0.50
N ARG A 36 6.22 7.29 -0.54
CA ARG A 36 7.15 7.37 0.60
C ARG A 36 7.95 8.67 0.67
N MET A 37 8.05 9.44 -0.42
CA MET A 37 8.97 10.58 -0.50
C MET A 37 8.70 11.64 0.59
N ASP A 38 7.43 11.96 0.81
CA ASP A 38 7.02 12.99 1.76
C ASP A 38 6.45 12.41 3.07
N ASP A 39 6.61 11.09 3.28
CA ASP A 39 6.13 10.36 4.47
C ASP A 39 4.62 10.57 4.77
N HIS A 40 3.81 10.79 3.72
CA HIS A 40 2.36 10.96 3.86
C HIS A 40 1.57 9.66 3.84
N TYR A 41 2.15 8.58 3.30
CA TYR A 41 1.45 7.30 3.11
C TYR A 41 2.19 6.15 3.80
N ASP A 42 1.40 5.18 4.27
CA ASP A 42 1.89 3.87 4.70
C ASP A 42 1.22 2.79 3.84
N LEU A 43 2.01 2.01 3.11
CA LEU A 43 1.49 0.94 2.25
C LEU A 43 1.21 -0.29 3.12
N VAL A 44 -0.06 -0.59 3.34
CA VAL A 44 -0.48 -1.61 4.32
C VAL A 44 -1.23 -2.80 3.71
N ALA A 45 -1.71 -2.68 2.47
CA ALA A 45 -2.45 -3.74 1.77
C ALA A 45 -2.16 -3.76 0.26
N GLY A 46 -2.43 -4.88 -0.41
CA GLY A 46 -2.32 -4.91 -1.86
C GLY A 46 -2.95 -6.11 -2.57
N ALA A 47 -3.52 -5.84 -3.74
CA ALA A 47 -3.89 -6.82 -4.76
C ALA A 47 -2.88 -6.75 -5.91
N LEU A 48 -1.65 -7.20 -5.63
CA LEU A 48 -0.46 -6.86 -6.43
C LEU A 48 -0.33 -7.62 -7.76
N SER A 49 -1.09 -8.70 -7.92
CA SER A 49 -1.18 -9.49 -9.15
C SER A 49 -2.49 -10.29 -9.15
N SER A 50 -3.04 -10.57 -10.32
CA SER A 50 -4.11 -11.57 -10.48
C SER A 50 -3.65 -13.00 -10.22
N ASN A 51 -2.34 -13.26 -10.27
CA ASN A 51 -1.78 -14.54 -9.86
C ASN A 51 -1.50 -14.51 -8.35
N LYS A 52 -2.22 -15.35 -7.59
CA LYS A 52 -2.13 -15.43 -6.13
C LYS A 52 -0.70 -15.66 -5.60
N ALA A 53 0.06 -16.54 -6.23
CA ALA A 53 1.44 -16.83 -5.80
C ALA A 53 2.34 -15.62 -6.00
N ARG A 54 2.22 -14.93 -7.14
CA ARG A 54 2.95 -13.68 -7.41
C ARG A 54 2.52 -12.55 -6.51
N ALA A 55 1.22 -12.42 -6.20
CA ALA A 55 0.70 -11.43 -5.27
C ALA A 55 1.32 -11.60 -3.87
N LEU A 56 1.30 -12.83 -3.33
CA LEU A 56 1.91 -13.17 -2.04
C LEU A 56 3.42 -12.94 -2.02
N ALA A 57 4.13 -13.34 -3.07
CA ALA A 57 5.57 -13.10 -3.18
C ALA A 57 5.89 -11.60 -3.21
N SER A 58 5.10 -10.82 -3.96
CA SER A 58 5.23 -9.36 -4.00
C SER A 58 4.95 -8.72 -2.64
N ALA A 59 3.90 -9.18 -1.95
CA ALA A 59 3.53 -8.66 -0.63
C ALA A 59 4.65 -8.93 0.39
N LYS A 60 5.23 -10.14 0.37
CA LYS A 60 6.36 -10.52 1.21
C LYS A 60 7.59 -9.64 0.95
N GLU A 61 7.95 -9.39 -0.30
CA GLU A 61 9.07 -8.51 -0.65
C GLU A 61 8.87 -7.06 -0.19
N LEU A 62 7.62 -6.61 -0.17
CA LEU A 62 7.25 -5.26 0.26
C LEU A 62 7.05 -5.13 1.77
N GLY A 63 7.14 -6.23 2.52
CA GLY A 63 6.91 -6.25 3.97
C GLY A 63 5.45 -6.09 4.37
N LEU A 64 4.50 -6.40 3.48
CA LEU A 64 3.08 -6.37 3.79
C LEU A 64 2.70 -7.57 4.66
N ASP A 65 1.68 -7.36 5.51
CA ASP A 65 1.01 -8.43 6.22
C ASP A 65 0.45 -9.46 5.20
N PRO A 66 0.78 -10.77 5.33
CA PRO A 66 0.22 -11.80 4.47
C PRO A 66 -1.31 -11.81 4.43
N ASP A 67 -1.98 -11.42 5.51
CA ASP A 67 -3.45 -11.36 5.59
C ASP A 67 -4.04 -10.14 4.85
N ARG A 68 -3.19 -9.22 4.39
CA ARG A 68 -3.54 -8.04 3.58
C ARG A 68 -3.00 -8.12 2.15
N SER A 69 -2.61 -9.32 1.74
CA SER A 69 -2.28 -9.66 0.35
C SER A 69 -3.47 -10.36 -0.32
N TYR A 70 -4.16 -9.64 -1.19
CA TYR A 70 -5.40 -10.10 -1.81
C TYR A 70 -5.20 -10.65 -3.23
N GLY A 71 -6.09 -11.54 -3.65
CA GLY A 71 -6.07 -12.11 -5.00
C GLY A 71 -6.77 -11.24 -6.05
N SER A 72 -7.66 -10.35 -5.62
CA SER A 72 -8.34 -9.38 -6.49
C SER A 72 -8.61 -8.06 -5.77
N TYR A 73 -8.86 -6.99 -6.54
CA TYR A 73 -9.17 -5.68 -5.97
C TYR A 73 -10.56 -5.66 -5.31
N GLU A 74 -11.52 -6.46 -5.80
CA GLU A 74 -12.85 -6.57 -5.21
C GLU A 74 -12.79 -7.24 -3.83
N GLU A 75 -11.96 -8.28 -3.68
CA GLU A 75 -11.69 -8.93 -2.40
C GLU A 75 -11.07 -7.92 -1.42
N MET A 76 -10.03 -7.22 -1.85
CA MET A 76 -9.36 -6.18 -1.05
C MET A 76 -10.34 -5.11 -0.59
N ALA A 77 -11.11 -4.52 -1.51
CA ALA A 77 -12.06 -3.45 -1.17
C ALA A 77 -13.11 -3.91 -0.15
N LYS A 78 -13.67 -5.12 -0.32
CA LYS A 78 -14.67 -5.67 0.61
C LYS A 78 -14.09 -6.00 1.99
N ALA A 79 -12.86 -6.51 2.04
CA ALA A 79 -12.20 -6.87 3.29
C ALA A 79 -11.79 -5.61 4.06
N GLU A 80 -11.07 -4.70 3.40
CA GLU A 80 -10.54 -3.48 3.99
C GLU A 80 -11.65 -2.51 4.46
N ALA A 81 -12.77 -2.42 3.73
CA ALA A 81 -13.91 -1.60 4.17
C ALA A 81 -14.54 -2.04 5.51
N LYS A 82 -14.29 -3.28 5.95
CA LYS A 82 -14.81 -3.82 7.21
C LYS A 82 -13.79 -3.71 8.35
N ARG A 83 -12.55 -3.34 8.05
CA ARG A 83 -11.48 -3.25 9.03
C ARG A 83 -11.51 -1.90 9.74
N PRO A 84 -11.34 -1.85 11.08
CA PRO A 84 -11.17 -0.57 11.78
C PRO A 84 -9.86 0.13 11.37
N ASP A 85 -8.85 -0.63 10.95
CA ASP A 85 -7.56 -0.19 10.42
C ASP A 85 -7.48 -0.31 8.89
N GLY A 86 -8.62 -0.22 8.22
CA GLY A 86 -8.74 -0.35 6.77
C GLY A 86 -7.95 0.71 6.00
N ILE A 87 -7.60 0.41 4.74
CA ILE A 87 -7.03 1.41 3.83
C ILE A 87 -7.98 2.61 3.66
N GLU A 88 -7.39 3.79 3.56
CA GLU A 88 -8.07 5.07 3.35
C GLU A 88 -7.97 5.51 1.89
N ALA A 89 -6.96 5.04 1.16
CA ALA A 89 -6.73 5.31 -0.25
C ALA A 89 -6.24 4.05 -0.99
N VAL A 90 -6.43 4.00 -2.31
CA VAL A 90 -5.98 2.91 -3.21
C VAL A 90 -5.59 3.44 -4.58
#